data_AF-H0UND9-F1
#
_entry.id   AF-H0UND9-F1
#
_cell.length_a   1.000
_cell.length_b   1.000
_cell.length_c   1.000
_cell.angle_alpha   90.00
_cell.angle_beta   90.00
_cell.angle_gamma   90.00
#
_symmetry.space_group_name_H-M   'P 1'
#
loop_
_entity.id
_entity.type
_entity.pdbx_description
1 polymer ?
#
loop_
_entity_poly.entity_id
_entity_poly.type
_entity_poly.pdbx_seq_one_letter_code
_entity_poly.pdbx_strand_id
1 'polypeptide(L)'
;MGRFLKLGVLVSLLVIVGSAYMALKLVFFESPEVQVPAVVGMDAVKAVEALRSQGLLVRIDQVDSSQPQGMVVSQWPDPGEKVERGKVVILKASRGGRVVTVPDVRGLEMGEAVKRLSDAGLKVSEVLKVRDQVTPSGKVIAQNPASPAAVPSTASVSLLVSQGLGGEDLVEIPDLTGQPVDQAMLMVSQMGLKGEVGARVKTQAFPEGVVVSHVPRMGAKVPPGSVVSLRVAAAGSTGQGASAPSGEVQPQGAAGVAEGTPKAETAPVNPAPSSSGKPQKEKEEPKPQEAPKLSVPPGGSSGGKVEPKEGAKVLSGPLRTAKIRYQVPPLTQPMALKIELVDDDGTRVVKETQVKGGEYVSVDAPFRGEARVVIYLGGEFVWQDRYR
;
A
#
# COMPACT_ATOMS: atom_id res chain seq x y z
N MET A 1 -89.90 9.78 18.76
CA MET A 1 -89.04 8.57 18.78
C MET A 1 -88.03 8.51 17.62
N GLY A 2 -88.44 8.47 16.35
CA GLY A 2 -87.63 7.95 15.23
C GLY A 2 -86.19 8.48 14.99
N ARG A 3 -85.83 9.70 15.41
CA ARG A 3 -84.45 10.21 15.26
C ARG A 3 -83.44 9.47 16.15
N PHE A 4 -83.76 9.26 17.43
CA PHE A 4 -82.86 8.58 18.37
C PHE A 4 -82.65 7.10 18.01
N LEU A 5 -83.71 6.42 17.53
CA LEU A 5 -83.60 5.03 17.09
C LEU A 5 -82.67 4.88 15.87
N LYS A 6 -82.80 5.77 14.87
CA LYS A 6 -81.90 5.78 13.70
C LYS A 6 -80.44 6.08 14.09
N LEU A 7 -80.22 6.97 15.06
CA LEU A 7 -78.88 7.26 15.59
C LEU A 7 -78.27 6.05 16.31
N GLY A 8 -79.04 5.37 17.17
CA GLY A 8 -78.59 4.15 17.86
C GLY A 8 -78.20 3.02 16.90
N VAL A 9 -79.01 2.80 15.84
CA VAL A 9 -78.69 1.82 14.79
C VAL A 9 -77.41 2.20 14.03
N LEU A 10 -77.21 3.49 13.72
CA LEU A 10 -75.99 3.97 13.05
C LEU A 10 -74.74 3.74 13.91
N VAL A 11 -74.80 4.04 15.20
CA VAL A 11 -73.68 3.79 16.14
C VAL A 11 -73.40 2.29 16.27
N SER A 12 -74.43 1.45 16.39
CA SER A 12 -74.26 0.00 16.42
C SER A 12 -73.59 -0.54 15.15
N LEU A 13 -74.01 -0.06 13.96
CA LEU A 13 -73.41 -0.46 12.69
C LEU A 13 -71.92 -0.06 12.61
N LEU A 14 -71.57 1.15 13.07
CA LEU A 14 -70.18 1.62 13.12
C LEU A 14 -69.31 0.79 14.07
N VAL A 15 -69.83 0.34 15.21
CA VAL A 15 -69.12 -0.56 16.14
C VAL A 15 -68.91 -1.94 15.51
N ILE A 16 -69.89 -2.46 14.76
CA ILE A 16 -69.76 -3.75 14.06
C ILE A 16 -68.73 -3.66 12.92
N VAL A 17 -68.81 -2.62 12.08
CA VAL A 17 -67.84 -2.41 10.98
C VAL A 17 -66.43 -2.13 11.52
N GLY A 18 -66.31 -1.33 12.58
CA GLY A 18 -65.04 -1.02 13.24
C GLY A 18 -64.39 -2.25 13.88
N SER A 19 -65.17 -3.10 14.57
CA SER A 19 -64.64 -4.33 15.17
C SER A 19 -64.32 -5.41 14.12
N ALA A 20 -65.11 -5.53 13.05
CA ALA A 20 -64.80 -6.39 11.91
C ALA A 20 -63.51 -5.95 11.18
N TYR A 21 -63.34 -4.64 10.94
CA TYR A 21 -62.11 -4.09 10.37
C TYR A 21 -60.89 -4.32 11.27
N MET A 22 -61.03 -4.11 12.59
CA MET A 22 -59.95 -4.34 13.55
C MET A 22 -59.54 -5.82 13.61
N ALA A 23 -60.51 -6.74 13.62
CA ALA A 23 -60.26 -8.18 13.56
C ALA A 23 -59.58 -8.58 12.25
N LEU A 24 -60.03 -8.04 11.10
CA LEU A 24 -59.38 -8.28 9.81
C LEU A 24 -57.93 -7.76 9.80
N LYS A 25 -57.69 -6.57 10.37
CA LYS A 25 -56.35 -5.96 10.46
C LYS A 25 -55.41 -6.80 11.34
N LEU A 26 -55.90 -7.33 12.46
CA LEU A 26 -55.14 -8.22 13.35
C LEU A 26 -54.83 -9.57 12.72
N VAL A 27 -55.76 -10.15 11.94
CA VAL A 27 -55.57 -11.49 11.33
C VAL A 27 -54.72 -11.44 10.05
N PHE A 28 -54.77 -10.35 9.27
CA PHE A 28 -54.14 -10.28 7.94
C PHE A 28 -52.99 -9.27 7.79
N PHE A 29 -52.78 -8.34 8.74
CA PHE A 29 -51.83 -7.22 8.57
C PHE A 29 -50.87 -7.01 9.75
N GLU A 30 -50.83 -7.90 10.74
CA GLU A 30 -49.80 -7.90 11.80
C GLU A 30 -48.95 -9.17 11.75
N SER A 31 -48.08 -9.25 10.74
CA SER A 31 -46.95 -10.19 10.71
C SER A 31 -46.00 -9.87 11.89
N PRO A 32 -45.82 -10.75 12.88
CA PRO A 32 -44.91 -10.47 13.98
C PRO A 32 -43.46 -10.44 13.48
N GLU A 33 -42.80 -9.29 13.65
CA GLU A 33 -41.35 -9.15 13.44
C GLU A 33 -40.59 -9.97 14.49
N VAL A 34 -39.53 -10.65 14.07
CA VAL A 34 -38.58 -11.34 14.93
C VAL A 34 -37.16 -10.86 14.62
N GLN A 35 -36.30 -10.78 15.62
CA GLN A 35 -34.88 -10.46 15.42
C GLN A 35 -34.13 -11.71 14.97
N VAL A 36 -33.27 -11.60 13.97
CA VAL A 36 -32.43 -12.70 13.48
C VAL A 36 -31.30 -12.97 14.50
N PRO A 37 -31.20 -14.17 15.08
CA PRO A 37 -30.09 -14.55 15.96
C PRO A 37 -28.71 -14.46 15.31
N ALA A 38 -27.68 -14.20 16.11
CA ALA A 38 -26.29 -14.38 15.71
C ALA A 38 -25.93 -15.88 15.74
N VAL A 39 -25.64 -16.48 14.59
CA VAL A 39 -25.28 -17.90 14.46
C VAL A 39 -23.98 -18.16 13.69
N VAL A 40 -23.29 -17.11 13.23
CA VAL A 40 -21.93 -17.24 12.66
C VAL A 40 -20.97 -17.82 13.70
N GLY A 41 -20.13 -18.76 13.29
CA GLY A 41 -19.22 -19.50 14.18
C GLY A 41 -19.88 -20.63 14.98
N MET A 42 -21.20 -20.77 14.94
CA MET A 42 -21.88 -21.93 15.53
C MET A 42 -21.79 -23.17 14.63
N ASP A 43 -22.02 -24.33 15.22
CA ASP A 43 -22.39 -25.55 14.49
C ASP A 43 -23.72 -25.34 13.74
N ALA A 44 -23.80 -25.82 12.50
CA ALA A 44 -24.97 -25.59 11.63
C ALA A 44 -26.27 -26.24 12.13
N VAL A 45 -26.22 -27.32 12.92
CA VAL A 45 -27.43 -27.92 13.52
C VAL A 45 -27.95 -27.00 14.61
N LYS A 46 -27.08 -26.55 15.51
CA LYS A 46 -27.43 -25.59 16.58
C LYS A 46 -27.90 -24.25 16.03
N ALA A 47 -27.29 -23.79 14.93
CA ALA A 47 -27.73 -22.61 14.19
C ALA A 47 -29.17 -22.78 13.66
N VAL A 48 -29.48 -23.91 13.03
CA VAL A 48 -30.84 -24.21 12.55
C VAL A 48 -31.85 -24.24 13.70
N GLU A 49 -31.50 -24.84 14.84
CA GLU A 49 -32.36 -24.86 16.04
C GLU A 49 -32.63 -23.46 16.58
N ALA A 50 -31.58 -22.64 16.73
CA ALA A 50 -31.69 -21.25 17.20
C ALA A 50 -32.59 -20.40 16.28
N LEU A 51 -32.40 -20.49 14.96
CA LEU A 51 -33.23 -19.77 13.98
C LEU A 51 -34.69 -20.26 14.00
N ARG A 52 -34.91 -21.58 14.01
CA ARG A 52 -36.27 -22.16 14.09
C ARG A 52 -36.99 -21.81 15.39
N SER A 53 -36.29 -21.62 16.50
CA SER A 53 -36.89 -21.16 17.76
C SER A 53 -37.57 -19.78 17.63
N GLN A 54 -37.03 -18.91 16.77
CA GLN A 54 -37.62 -17.61 16.44
C GLN A 54 -38.70 -17.71 15.34
N GLY A 55 -39.01 -18.92 14.86
CA GLY A 55 -39.94 -19.13 13.74
C GLY A 55 -39.37 -18.69 12.39
N LEU A 56 -38.05 -18.67 12.22
CA LEU A 56 -37.39 -18.42 10.94
C LEU A 56 -37.21 -19.72 10.16
N LEU A 57 -37.29 -19.63 8.83
CA LEU A 57 -36.91 -20.70 7.92
C LEU A 57 -35.41 -20.63 7.63
N VAL A 58 -34.79 -21.75 7.27
CA VAL A 58 -33.33 -21.82 7.07
C VAL A 58 -32.99 -22.57 5.78
N ARG A 59 -32.14 -21.98 4.95
CA ARG A 59 -31.44 -22.66 3.84
C ARG A 59 -29.96 -22.74 4.18
N ILE A 60 -29.33 -23.89 3.92
CA ILE A 60 -27.88 -24.06 4.10
C ILE A 60 -27.24 -24.26 2.73
N ASP A 61 -26.34 -23.35 2.37
CA ASP A 61 -25.46 -23.49 1.22
C ASP A 61 -24.07 -23.93 1.73
N GLN A 62 -23.46 -24.95 1.12
CA GLN A 62 -22.15 -25.44 1.55
C GLN A 62 -21.00 -24.76 0.77
N VAL A 63 -19.98 -24.28 1.49
CA VAL A 63 -18.82 -23.59 0.92
C VAL A 63 -17.50 -24.12 1.47
N ASP A 64 -16.45 -24.11 0.65
CA ASP A 64 -15.09 -24.46 1.10
C ASP A 64 -14.55 -23.33 2.00
N SER A 65 -13.99 -23.68 3.17
CA SER A 65 -13.54 -22.73 4.19
C SER A 65 -12.45 -23.35 5.07
N SER A 66 -11.65 -22.52 5.75
CA SER A 66 -10.66 -22.97 6.74
C SER A 66 -11.27 -23.29 8.11
N GLN A 67 -12.54 -22.97 8.33
CA GLN A 67 -13.30 -23.37 9.53
C GLN A 67 -13.62 -24.88 9.52
N PRO A 68 -13.76 -25.53 10.69
CA PRO A 68 -14.20 -26.93 10.80
C PRO A 68 -15.47 -27.24 9.99
N GLN A 69 -15.55 -28.44 9.44
CA GLN A 69 -16.74 -28.90 8.71
C GLN A 69 -18.00 -28.79 9.59
N GLY A 70 -19.07 -28.22 9.02
CA GLY A 70 -20.33 -27.98 9.73
C GLY A 70 -20.42 -26.63 10.46
N MET A 71 -19.34 -25.86 10.59
CA MET A 71 -19.39 -24.51 11.18
C MET A 71 -20.03 -23.50 10.21
N VAL A 72 -20.84 -22.58 10.72
CA VAL A 72 -21.44 -21.48 9.95
C VAL A 72 -20.40 -20.38 9.68
N VAL A 73 -20.02 -20.21 8.42
CA VAL A 73 -19.04 -19.23 7.94
C VAL A 73 -19.66 -17.83 7.80
N SER A 74 -20.92 -17.75 7.36
CA SER A 74 -21.69 -16.51 7.31
C SER A 74 -23.20 -16.78 7.34
N GLN A 75 -23.98 -15.78 7.72
CA GLN A 75 -25.44 -15.76 7.61
C GLN A 75 -25.91 -14.58 6.75
N TRP A 76 -27.15 -14.63 6.28
CA TRP A 76 -27.91 -13.48 5.79
C TRP A 76 -29.41 -13.77 5.93
N PRO A 77 -30.28 -12.87 6.45
CA PRO A 77 -29.98 -11.50 6.88
C PRO A 77 -29.10 -11.40 8.14
N ASP A 78 -28.69 -10.18 8.48
CA ASP A 78 -27.62 -9.95 9.46
C ASP A 78 -28.10 -10.12 10.92
N PRO A 79 -27.19 -10.43 11.88
CA PRO A 79 -27.56 -10.57 13.28
C PRO A 79 -28.22 -9.31 13.86
N GLY A 80 -29.36 -9.49 14.53
CA GLY A 80 -30.16 -8.40 15.11
C GLY A 80 -31.08 -7.70 14.12
N GLU A 81 -31.00 -8.01 12.81
CA GLU A 81 -31.96 -7.49 11.83
C GLU A 81 -33.37 -7.98 12.17
N LYS A 82 -34.37 -7.10 12.03
CA LYS A 82 -35.77 -7.47 12.21
C LYS A 82 -36.35 -7.95 10.89
N VAL A 83 -36.97 -9.12 10.91
CA VAL A 83 -37.62 -9.71 9.74
C VAL A 83 -38.97 -10.32 10.10
N GLU A 84 -39.85 -10.46 9.10
CA GLU A 84 -41.11 -11.18 9.25
C GLU A 84 -40.89 -12.62 9.71
N ARG A 85 -41.69 -13.11 10.66
CA ARG A 85 -41.71 -14.53 11.02
C ARG A 85 -41.98 -15.40 9.77
N GLY A 86 -41.19 -16.45 9.58
CA GLY A 86 -41.19 -17.28 8.37
C GLY A 86 -40.21 -16.84 7.28
N LYS A 87 -39.50 -15.71 7.43
CA LYS A 87 -38.39 -15.33 6.54
C LYS A 87 -37.34 -16.44 6.46
N VAL A 88 -36.81 -16.68 5.26
CA VAL A 88 -35.69 -17.59 5.03
C VAL A 88 -34.37 -16.87 5.34
N VAL A 89 -33.63 -17.40 6.32
CA VAL A 89 -32.23 -17.09 6.57
C VAL A 89 -31.36 -18.05 5.77
N ILE A 90 -30.37 -17.52 5.05
CA ILE A 90 -29.38 -18.28 4.28
C ILE A 90 -28.11 -18.39 5.12
N LEU A 91 -27.70 -19.62 5.44
CA LEU A 91 -26.44 -19.92 6.11
C LEU A 91 -25.43 -20.49 5.11
N LYS A 92 -24.20 -19.98 5.12
CA LYS A 92 -23.08 -20.63 4.44
C LYS A 92 -22.33 -21.50 5.45
N ALA A 93 -22.41 -22.82 5.30
CA ALA A 93 -21.73 -23.76 6.17
C ALA A 93 -20.42 -24.25 5.56
N SER A 94 -19.38 -24.40 6.39
CA SER A 94 -18.09 -24.92 5.98
C SER A 94 -18.20 -26.40 5.59
N ARG A 95 -17.66 -26.74 4.42
CA ARG A 95 -17.42 -28.12 3.99
C ARG A 95 -16.22 -28.75 4.71
N GLY A 96 -15.45 -27.94 5.44
CA GLY A 96 -14.08 -28.26 5.83
C GLY A 96 -13.15 -28.27 4.62
N GLY A 97 -11.87 -28.47 4.88
CA GLY A 97 -10.85 -28.62 3.85
C GLY A 97 -9.50 -28.90 4.48
N ARG A 98 -8.52 -29.31 3.66
CA ARG A 98 -7.12 -29.25 4.10
C ARG A 98 -6.74 -27.78 4.20
N VAL A 99 -6.40 -27.33 5.41
CA VAL A 99 -5.87 -26.00 5.65
C VAL A 99 -4.35 -26.05 5.47
N VAL A 100 -3.78 -25.04 4.84
CA VAL A 100 -2.33 -24.86 4.69
C VAL A 100 -1.95 -23.46 5.16
N THR A 101 -0.82 -23.35 5.84
CA THR A 101 -0.20 -22.07 6.19
C THR A 101 0.45 -21.47 4.95
N VAL A 102 0.09 -20.23 4.59
CA VAL A 102 0.75 -19.51 3.50
C VAL A 102 2.20 -19.22 3.90
N PRO A 103 3.21 -19.71 3.15
CA PRO A 103 4.60 -19.40 3.44
C PRO A 103 4.91 -17.92 3.17
N ASP A 104 5.93 -17.39 3.84
CA ASP A 104 6.51 -16.12 3.43
C ASP A 104 7.35 -16.32 2.16
N VAL A 105 7.16 -15.45 1.18
CA VAL A 105 7.89 -15.39 -0.09
C VAL A 105 8.45 -13.99 -0.40
N ARG A 106 8.33 -13.03 0.52
CA ARG A 106 8.88 -11.67 0.35
C ARG A 106 10.41 -11.71 0.27
N GLY A 107 10.99 -10.87 -0.58
CA GLY A 107 12.42 -10.82 -0.88
C GLY A 107 12.96 -11.95 -1.79
N LEU A 108 12.19 -13.02 -2.00
CA LEU A 108 12.54 -14.08 -2.94
C LEU A 108 12.36 -13.61 -4.38
N GLU A 109 13.06 -14.27 -5.32
CA GLU A 109 12.80 -14.10 -6.76
C GLU A 109 11.41 -14.64 -7.12
N MET A 110 10.73 -14.02 -8.09
CA MET A 110 9.39 -14.42 -8.52
C MET A 110 9.29 -15.93 -8.84
N GLY A 111 10.29 -16.54 -9.47
CA GLY A 111 10.30 -17.97 -9.78
C GLY A 111 10.43 -18.87 -8.53
N GLU A 112 11.21 -18.44 -7.54
CA GLU A 112 11.35 -19.15 -6.26
C GLU A 112 10.09 -19.01 -5.40
N ALA A 113 9.48 -17.81 -5.38
CA ALA A 113 8.22 -17.54 -4.72
C ALA A 113 7.08 -18.42 -5.28
N VAL A 114 6.94 -18.49 -6.61
CA VAL A 114 5.97 -19.37 -7.29
C VAL A 114 6.21 -20.84 -6.91
N LYS A 115 7.46 -21.30 -6.92
CA LYS A 115 7.80 -22.67 -6.51
C LYS A 115 7.41 -22.93 -5.05
N ARG A 116 7.83 -22.07 -4.12
CA ARG A 116 7.59 -22.21 -2.67
C ARG A 116 6.10 -22.20 -2.31
N LEU A 117 5.26 -21.50 -3.08
CA LEU A 117 3.80 -21.57 -2.97
C LEU A 117 3.25 -22.87 -3.55
N SER A 118 3.74 -23.31 -4.71
CA SER A 118 3.34 -24.59 -5.32
C SER A 118 3.74 -25.81 -4.48
N ASP A 119 4.89 -25.78 -3.81
CA ASP A 119 5.36 -26.81 -2.87
C ASP A 119 4.44 -26.87 -1.62
N ALA A 120 3.81 -25.75 -1.24
CA ALA A 120 2.74 -25.70 -0.25
C ALA A 120 1.33 -26.02 -0.83
N GLY A 121 1.23 -26.40 -2.11
CA GLY A 121 -0.03 -26.68 -2.80
C GLY A 121 -0.89 -25.46 -3.11
N LEU A 122 -0.38 -24.24 -2.89
CA LEU A 122 -1.07 -22.98 -3.17
C LEU A 122 -0.79 -22.52 -4.60
N LYS A 123 -1.78 -21.86 -5.22
CA LYS A 123 -1.65 -21.31 -6.57
C LYS A 123 -1.32 -19.81 -6.52
N VAL A 124 -0.67 -19.29 -7.55
CA VAL A 124 -0.56 -17.83 -7.76
C VAL A 124 -1.67 -17.39 -8.69
N SER A 125 -2.46 -16.39 -8.29
CA SER A 125 -3.60 -15.87 -9.06
C SER A 125 -3.25 -14.64 -9.89
N GLU A 126 -2.55 -13.68 -9.30
CA GLU A 126 -2.24 -12.38 -9.89
C GLU A 126 -0.82 -11.96 -9.51
N VAL A 127 -0.12 -11.32 -10.44
CA VAL A 127 1.23 -10.80 -10.22
C VAL A 127 1.28 -9.34 -10.68
N LEU A 128 1.06 -8.44 -9.73
CA LEU A 128 1.21 -7.00 -9.93
C LEU A 128 2.69 -6.64 -9.98
N LYS A 129 3.05 -5.68 -10.84
CA LYS A 129 4.41 -5.20 -11.02
C LYS A 129 4.45 -3.69 -10.81
N VAL A 130 5.43 -3.22 -10.04
CA VAL A 130 5.61 -1.79 -9.72
C VAL A 130 7.09 -1.40 -9.81
N ARG A 131 7.37 -0.16 -10.24
CA ARG A 131 8.68 0.46 -10.00
C ARG A 131 8.88 0.62 -8.50
N ASP A 132 10.03 0.20 -8.00
CA ASP A 132 10.44 0.40 -6.61
C ASP A 132 11.94 0.73 -6.57
N GLN A 133 12.34 1.66 -5.71
CA GLN A 133 13.72 2.16 -5.67
C GLN A 133 14.62 1.39 -4.69
N VAL A 134 14.03 0.61 -3.78
CA VAL A 134 14.73 -0.08 -2.69
C VAL A 134 14.92 -1.56 -3.02
N THR A 135 13.92 -2.17 -3.64
CA THR A 135 13.84 -3.61 -3.92
C THR A 135 14.35 -3.90 -5.34
N PRO A 136 15.39 -4.74 -5.52
CA PRO A 136 15.85 -5.15 -6.85
C PRO A 136 14.76 -5.74 -7.75
N SER A 137 14.88 -5.50 -9.06
CA SER A 137 13.97 -6.02 -10.08
C SER A 137 13.86 -7.55 -10.01
N GLY A 138 12.65 -8.10 -10.14
CA GLY A 138 12.37 -9.55 -10.09
C GLY A 138 11.93 -10.08 -8.72
N LYS A 139 12.19 -9.34 -7.64
CA LYS A 139 11.86 -9.75 -6.26
C LYS A 139 10.43 -9.44 -5.85
N VAL A 140 9.86 -10.31 -5.01
CA VAL A 140 8.55 -10.08 -4.36
C VAL A 140 8.68 -9.04 -3.25
N ILE A 141 7.92 -7.95 -3.36
CA ILE A 141 7.75 -6.91 -2.33
C ILE A 141 6.73 -7.37 -1.28
N ALA A 142 5.56 -7.84 -1.75
CA ALA A 142 4.44 -8.21 -0.89
C ALA A 142 3.63 -9.39 -1.47
N GLN A 143 2.82 -10.01 -0.61
CA GLN A 143 1.94 -11.13 -0.94
C GLN A 143 0.58 -10.95 -0.25
N ASN A 144 -0.48 -11.48 -0.85
CA ASN A 144 -1.82 -11.52 -0.25
C ASN A 144 -2.47 -12.89 -0.51
N PRO A 145 -2.84 -13.69 0.51
CA PRO A 145 -2.73 -13.40 1.95
C PRO A 145 -1.29 -13.32 2.47
N ALA A 146 -1.11 -12.49 3.50
CA ALA A 146 0.17 -12.34 4.21
C ALA A 146 0.50 -13.60 5.03
N SER A 147 1.77 -14.00 5.02
CA SER A 147 2.28 -15.03 5.95
C SER A 147 2.17 -14.56 7.41
N PRO A 148 1.79 -15.41 8.39
CA PRO A 148 1.54 -16.85 8.28
C PRO A 148 0.02 -17.19 8.26
N ALA A 149 -0.77 -16.58 7.37
CA ALA A 149 -2.21 -16.86 7.30
C ALA A 149 -2.52 -18.35 7.02
N ALA A 150 -3.61 -18.85 7.61
CA ALA A 150 -4.09 -20.22 7.40
C ALA A 150 -5.28 -20.23 6.43
N VAL A 151 -5.12 -20.87 5.27
CA VAL A 151 -6.07 -20.82 4.15
C VAL A 151 -6.47 -22.23 3.66
N PRO A 152 -7.62 -22.40 2.98
CA PRO A 152 -7.92 -23.65 2.28
C PRO A 152 -6.84 -24.00 1.25
N SER A 153 -6.52 -25.28 1.05
CA SER A 153 -5.54 -25.75 0.04
C SER A 153 -5.96 -25.51 -1.42
N THR A 154 -7.14 -24.92 -1.65
CA THR A 154 -7.64 -24.46 -2.95
C THR A 154 -7.46 -22.96 -3.16
N ALA A 155 -7.02 -22.22 -2.13
CA ALA A 155 -6.80 -20.78 -2.18
C ALA A 155 -5.66 -20.41 -3.14
N SER A 156 -5.68 -19.17 -3.60
CA SER A 156 -4.63 -18.57 -4.41
C SER A 156 -4.05 -17.34 -3.72
N VAL A 157 -2.79 -17.05 -4.02
CA VAL A 157 -2.02 -15.92 -3.47
C VAL A 157 -1.71 -14.96 -4.62
N SER A 158 -1.95 -13.66 -4.43
CA SER A 158 -1.44 -12.63 -5.34
C SER A 158 -0.11 -12.07 -4.83
N LEU A 159 0.76 -11.67 -5.77
CA LEU A 159 2.11 -11.19 -5.51
C LEU A 159 2.29 -9.78 -6.06
N LEU A 160 3.01 -8.94 -5.32
CA LEU A 160 3.53 -7.66 -5.77
C LEU A 160 5.03 -7.81 -6.01
N VAL A 161 5.48 -7.58 -7.25
CA VAL A 161 6.87 -7.80 -7.69
C VAL A 161 7.51 -6.48 -8.11
N SER A 162 8.75 -6.25 -7.67
CA SER A 162 9.53 -5.09 -8.06
C SER A 162 9.98 -5.19 -9.52
N GLN A 163 9.87 -4.08 -10.25
CA GLN A 163 10.55 -3.82 -11.52
C GLN A 163 11.91 -3.15 -11.31
N GLY A 164 12.25 -2.77 -10.07
CA GLY A 164 13.36 -1.90 -9.73
C GLY A 164 13.19 -0.51 -10.33
N LEU A 165 14.32 0.15 -10.60
CA LEU A 165 14.45 1.30 -11.50
C LEU A 165 14.46 0.90 -12.99
N GLY A 166 14.09 -0.35 -13.32
CA GLY A 166 14.21 -0.89 -14.67
C GLY A 166 15.64 -0.91 -15.22
N GLY A 167 15.76 -1.13 -16.53
CA GLY A 167 17.00 -0.87 -17.30
C GLY A 167 16.93 0.43 -18.12
N GLU A 168 15.74 1.04 -18.17
CA GLU A 168 15.38 2.22 -18.97
C GLU A 168 15.72 3.52 -18.22
N ASP A 169 15.52 3.54 -16.90
CA ASP A 169 15.83 4.68 -16.04
C ASP A 169 17.31 4.67 -15.57
N LEU A 170 18.16 3.80 -16.13
CA LEU A 170 19.60 3.71 -15.83
C LEU A 170 20.43 4.60 -16.77
N VAL A 171 21.28 5.43 -16.19
CA VAL A 171 22.23 6.30 -16.91
C VAL A 171 23.43 5.46 -17.39
N GLU A 172 23.78 5.55 -18.68
CA GLU A 172 25.06 5.04 -19.18
C GLU A 172 26.17 6.05 -18.94
N ILE A 173 27.29 5.61 -18.35
CA ILE A 173 28.44 6.48 -18.09
C ILE A 173 29.25 6.62 -19.41
N PRO A 174 29.43 7.85 -19.95
CA PRO A 174 30.27 8.10 -21.12
C PRO A 174 31.76 7.92 -20.77
N ASP A 175 32.65 7.99 -21.77
CA ASP A 175 34.07 8.09 -21.47
C ASP A 175 34.40 9.50 -20.94
N LEU A 176 34.81 9.57 -19.68
CA LEU A 176 35.27 10.80 -19.03
C LEU A 176 36.80 10.91 -19.05
N THR A 177 37.52 9.91 -19.58
CA THR A 177 38.98 9.89 -19.66
C THR A 177 39.49 10.96 -20.63
N GLY A 178 40.59 11.63 -20.29
CA GLY A 178 41.15 12.72 -21.08
C GLY A 178 40.36 14.04 -21.01
N GLN A 179 39.20 14.10 -20.36
CA GLN A 179 38.45 15.33 -20.14
C GLN A 179 39.06 16.16 -18.99
N PRO A 180 39.00 17.51 -19.03
CA PRO A 180 39.24 18.34 -17.86
C PRO A 180 38.28 17.99 -16.72
N VAL A 181 38.75 18.00 -15.48
CA VAL A 181 37.94 17.60 -14.31
C VAL A 181 36.63 18.40 -14.19
N ASP A 182 36.66 19.71 -14.41
CA ASP A 182 35.46 20.56 -14.30
C ASP A 182 34.42 20.22 -15.38
N GLN A 183 34.88 19.91 -16.60
CA GLN A 183 34.02 19.49 -17.70
C GLN A 183 33.42 18.10 -17.46
N ALA A 184 34.21 17.16 -16.93
CA ALA A 184 33.72 15.84 -16.53
C ALA A 184 32.68 15.95 -15.39
N MET A 185 32.95 16.78 -14.37
CA MET A 185 32.02 17.05 -13.26
C MET A 185 30.70 17.68 -13.75
N LEU A 186 30.75 18.60 -14.72
CA LEU A 186 29.56 19.17 -15.36
C LEU A 186 28.76 18.11 -16.12
N MET A 187 29.40 17.27 -16.94
CA MET A 187 28.73 16.17 -17.65
C MET A 187 28.05 15.20 -16.70
N VAL A 188 28.75 14.74 -15.65
CA VAL A 188 28.21 13.84 -14.62
C VAL A 188 26.99 14.49 -13.92
N SER A 189 27.07 15.78 -13.59
CA SER A 189 25.97 16.51 -12.95
C SER A 189 24.76 16.69 -13.87
N GLN A 190 24.98 16.96 -15.16
CA GLN A 190 23.90 17.09 -16.16
C GLN A 190 23.12 15.79 -16.38
N MET A 191 23.79 14.63 -16.22
CA MET A 191 23.13 13.31 -16.24
C MET A 191 22.47 12.94 -14.90
N GLY A 192 22.39 13.86 -13.94
CA GLY A 192 21.81 13.60 -12.61
C GLY A 192 22.65 12.67 -11.73
N LEU A 193 23.93 12.46 -12.05
CA LEU A 193 24.87 11.68 -11.25
C LEU A 193 25.69 12.60 -10.33
N LYS A 194 26.36 12.02 -9.32
CA LYS A 194 27.18 12.75 -8.35
C LYS A 194 28.66 12.55 -8.67
N GLY A 195 29.30 13.57 -9.23
CA GLY A 195 30.76 13.54 -9.43
C GLY A 195 31.51 13.73 -8.11
N GLU A 196 32.60 12.99 -7.93
CA GLU A 196 33.58 13.26 -6.88
C GLU A 196 35.01 13.18 -7.43
N VAL A 197 35.92 13.99 -6.91
CA VAL A 197 37.34 13.94 -7.26
C VAL A 197 38.09 13.13 -6.20
N GLY A 198 38.47 11.91 -6.56
CA GLY A 198 39.19 10.98 -5.69
C GLY A 198 40.70 11.15 -5.75
N ALA A 199 41.42 10.03 -5.69
CA ALA A 199 42.87 10.02 -5.68
C ALA A 199 43.49 10.70 -6.92
N ARG A 200 44.40 11.66 -6.70
CA ARG A 200 45.23 12.22 -7.77
C ARG A 200 46.39 11.29 -8.11
N VAL A 201 46.65 11.09 -9.40
CA VAL A 201 47.69 10.20 -9.92
C VAL A 201 48.80 11.05 -10.56
N LYS A 202 50.05 10.88 -10.14
CA LYS A 202 51.20 11.47 -10.86
C LYS A 202 51.40 10.70 -12.16
N THR A 203 51.29 11.38 -13.30
CA THR A 203 51.47 10.79 -14.63
C THR A 203 52.05 11.83 -15.58
N GLN A 204 52.74 11.37 -16.62
CA GLN A 204 53.19 12.21 -17.75
C GLN A 204 52.28 12.06 -18.98
N ALA A 205 51.36 11.08 -18.97
CA ALA A 205 50.46 10.79 -20.10
C ALA A 205 49.29 11.79 -20.23
N PHE A 206 49.01 12.57 -19.18
CA PHE A 206 47.92 13.55 -19.13
C PHE A 206 48.39 14.82 -18.39
N PRO A 207 48.03 16.03 -18.86
CA PRO A 207 48.25 17.28 -18.13
C PRO A 207 47.55 17.31 -16.76
N GLU A 208 48.03 18.13 -15.82
CA GLU A 208 47.38 18.29 -14.51
C GLU A 208 45.91 18.74 -14.65
N GLY A 209 45.04 18.19 -13.81
CA GLY A 209 43.60 18.48 -13.81
C GLY A 209 42.79 17.67 -14.83
N VAL A 210 43.42 16.84 -15.67
CA VAL A 210 42.74 15.94 -16.60
C VAL A 210 42.40 14.61 -15.93
N VAL A 211 41.24 14.03 -16.26
CA VAL A 211 40.79 12.71 -15.75
C VAL A 211 41.60 11.59 -16.39
N VAL A 212 42.29 10.80 -15.56
CA VAL A 212 43.12 9.65 -15.95
C VAL A 212 42.32 8.35 -15.98
N SER A 213 41.29 8.23 -15.12
CA SER A 213 40.35 7.10 -15.09
C SER A 213 39.15 7.44 -14.19
N HIS A 214 38.02 6.76 -14.39
CA HIS A 214 36.83 6.93 -13.56
C HIS A 214 36.22 5.58 -13.15
N VAL A 215 35.50 5.59 -12.01
CA VAL A 215 34.74 4.45 -11.50
C VAL A 215 33.30 4.91 -11.22
N PRO A 216 32.26 4.23 -11.72
CA PRO A 216 32.31 3.08 -12.63
C PRO A 216 32.81 3.44 -14.04
N ARG A 217 33.23 2.42 -14.80
CA ARG A 217 33.85 2.55 -16.13
C ARG A 217 32.88 3.04 -17.21
N MET A 218 33.41 3.50 -18.34
CA MET A 218 32.64 3.80 -19.55
C MET A 218 31.71 2.63 -19.94
N GLY A 219 30.51 2.94 -20.41
CA GLY A 219 29.48 1.97 -20.78
C GLY A 219 28.85 1.20 -19.61
N ALA A 220 29.17 1.54 -18.36
CA ALA A 220 28.44 1.03 -17.20
C ALA A 220 27.06 1.73 -17.10
N LYS A 221 26.02 0.95 -16.82
CA LYS A 221 24.66 1.44 -16.50
C LYS A 221 24.52 1.60 -14.99
N VAL A 222 24.10 2.77 -14.52
CA VAL A 222 23.94 3.09 -13.09
C VAL A 222 22.62 3.80 -12.78
N PRO A 223 22.07 3.64 -11.57
CA PRO A 223 20.95 4.45 -11.09
C PRO A 223 21.24 5.96 -11.13
N PRO A 224 20.23 6.82 -11.38
CA PRO A 224 20.34 8.26 -11.17
C PRO A 224 20.80 8.58 -9.73
N GLY A 225 21.57 9.65 -9.55
CA GLY A 225 22.16 10.03 -8.26
C GLY A 225 23.33 9.16 -7.78
N SER A 226 23.76 8.15 -8.55
CA SER A 226 24.96 7.35 -8.24
C SER A 226 26.24 8.20 -8.26
N VAL A 227 27.24 7.78 -7.47
CA VAL A 227 28.54 8.45 -7.39
C VAL A 227 29.47 7.98 -8.51
N VAL A 228 30.19 8.93 -9.13
CA VAL A 228 31.23 8.68 -10.14
C VAL A 228 32.55 9.26 -9.63
N SER A 229 33.46 8.37 -9.21
CA SER A 229 34.77 8.72 -8.64
C SER A 229 35.79 8.95 -9.76
N LEU A 230 36.21 10.21 -9.93
CA LEU A 230 37.21 10.62 -10.92
C LEU A 230 38.62 10.58 -10.31
N ARG A 231 39.58 9.91 -10.97
CA ARG A 231 41.01 10.04 -10.66
C ARG A 231 41.63 11.02 -11.65
N VAL A 232 42.24 12.10 -11.14
CA VAL A 232 42.82 13.17 -11.96
C VAL A 232 44.34 13.15 -11.95
N ALA A 233 44.96 13.65 -13.01
CA ALA A 233 46.40 13.84 -13.08
C ALA A 233 46.84 14.96 -12.12
N ALA A 234 47.91 14.70 -11.37
CA ALA A 234 48.66 15.72 -10.62
C ALA A 234 50.00 16.01 -11.30
N ALA A 235 50.46 17.26 -11.21
CA ALA A 235 51.74 17.66 -11.77
C ALA A 235 52.92 16.82 -11.22
N GLY A 236 53.78 16.37 -12.13
CA GLY A 236 55.12 15.90 -11.78
C GLY A 236 55.98 17.09 -11.34
N SER A 237 56.56 17.02 -10.15
CA SER A 237 57.30 18.13 -9.55
C SER A 237 58.74 18.24 -10.08
N THR A 238 58.95 19.04 -11.12
CA THR A 238 60.29 19.45 -11.62
C THR A 238 60.24 20.78 -12.38
N GLY A 239 61.27 21.62 -12.23
CA GLY A 239 61.70 22.55 -13.28
C GLY A 239 61.06 23.94 -13.32
N GLN A 240 61.71 24.90 -12.65
CA GLN A 240 61.53 26.34 -12.85
C GLN A 240 62.17 26.76 -14.18
N GLY A 241 61.41 27.29 -15.17
CA GLY A 241 62.00 27.68 -16.46
C GLY A 241 61.07 28.32 -17.51
N ALA A 242 61.20 29.64 -17.66
CA ALA A 242 60.79 30.56 -18.73
C ALA A 242 60.10 30.07 -20.05
N SER A 243 59.05 30.83 -20.41
CA SER A 243 58.69 31.31 -21.78
C SER A 243 58.11 30.35 -22.84
N ALA A 244 57.08 30.85 -23.53
CA ALA A 244 56.63 30.34 -24.84
C ALA A 244 57.61 30.76 -25.96
N PRO A 245 57.57 30.08 -27.12
CA PRO A 245 56.83 30.67 -28.24
C PRO A 245 56.02 29.65 -29.08
N SER A 246 55.20 30.18 -30.00
CA SER A 246 54.52 29.41 -31.06
C SER A 246 55.51 28.91 -32.13
N GLY A 247 55.28 27.73 -32.73
CA GLY A 247 56.12 27.20 -33.81
C GLY A 247 55.57 25.94 -34.50
N GLU A 248 55.32 26.08 -35.80
CA GLU A 248 54.78 25.12 -36.78
C GLU A 248 55.45 23.73 -36.98
N VAL A 249 54.62 22.78 -37.46
CA VAL A 249 54.91 21.67 -38.42
C VAL A 249 55.64 20.37 -37.96
N GLN A 250 55.21 19.28 -38.62
CA GLN A 250 55.55 17.84 -38.57
C GLN A 250 56.84 17.47 -39.36
N PRO A 251 57.24 16.17 -39.59
CA PRO A 251 57.06 14.88 -38.89
C PRO A 251 58.38 14.00 -38.81
N GLN A 252 58.24 12.70 -38.48
CA GLN A 252 59.09 11.52 -38.81
C GLN A 252 60.25 11.09 -37.87
N GLY A 253 60.58 9.78 -37.94
CA GLY A 253 61.75 9.12 -37.31
C GLY A 253 61.50 8.55 -35.90
N ALA A 254 61.32 7.26 -35.56
CA ALA A 254 61.57 5.92 -36.14
C ALA A 254 62.67 5.12 -35.39
N ALA A 255 62.27 3.98 -34.79
CA ALA A 255 63.08 2.85 -34.26
C ALA A 255 64.10 3.10 -33.12
N GLY A 256 64.32 2.09 -32.26
CA GLY A 256 65.28 2.16 -31.14
C GLY A 256 65.09 1.10 -30.05
N VAL A 257 65.28 -0.18 -30.39
CA VAL A 257 65.15 -1.34 -29.47
C VAL A 257 66.35 -1.55 -28.53
N ALA A 258 66.09 -1.92 -27.27
CA ALA A 258 66.85 -2.77 -26.33
C ALA A 258 66.31 -2.52 -24.90
N GLU A 259 65.70 -3.44 -24.15
CA GLU A 259 66.08 -4.82 -23.74
C GLU A 259 67.16 -4.84 -22.64
N GLY A 260 66.84 -5.40 -21.45
CA GLY A 260 67.72 -5.29 -20.26
C GLY A 260 67.19 -5.79 -18.90
N THR A 261 66.42 -6.88 -18.84
CA THR A 261 66.27 -7.70 -17.60
C THR A 261 67.41 -8.76 -17.56
N PRO A 262 67.88 -9.26 -16.40
CA PRO A 262 67.09 -9.93 -15.34
C PRO A 262 67.54 -9.47 -13.91
N LYS A 263 67.29 -10.12 -12.75
CA LYS A 263 66.76 -11.46 -12.39
C LYS A 263 66.10 -11.44 -10.99
N ALA A 264 65.45 -12.53 -10.59
CA ALA A 264 64.99 -12.85 -9.22
C ALA A 264 66.18 -12.93 -8.20
N GLU A 265 66.02 -13.01 -6.87
CA GLU A 265 65.16 -13.84 -6.00
C GLU A 265 65.00 -13.11 -4.61
N THR A 266 64.23 -13.45 -3.56
CA THR A 266 63.42 -14.63 -3.13
C THR A 266 62.30 -14.19 -2.14
N ALA A 267 61.40 -15.10 -1.73
CA ALA A 267 60.54 -15.04 -0.52
C ALA A 267 61.25 -15.78 0.69
N PRO A 268 60.68 -16.10 1.89
CA PRO A 268 59.26 -16.11 2.32
C PRO A 268 58.94 -15.82 3.83
N VAL A 269 57.71 -16.20 4.25
CA VAL A 269 57.15 -16.51 5.60
C VAL A 269 56.66 -15.38 6.53
N ASN A 270 55.53 -15.69 7.20
CA ASN A 270 54.80 -14.97 8.26
C ASN A 270 55.24 -15.51 9.66
N PRO A 271 54.88 -14.91 10.82
CA PRO A 271 53.58 -15.23 11.43
C PRO A 271 52.92 -14.12 12.30
N ALA A 272 51.68 -14.37 12.71
CA ALA A 272 50.96 -13.61 13.77
C ALA A 272 51.26 -14.15 15.18
N PRO A 273 50.79 -13.46 16.25
CA PRO A 273 49.97 -14.17 17.24
C PRO A 273 48.74 -13.38 17.75
N SER A 274 47.90 -14.06 18.55
CA SER A 274 46.59 -13.58 19.05
C SER A 274 46.54 -13.42 20.58
N SER A 275 45.67 -12.55 21.09
CA SER A 275 45.17 -12.52 22.50
C SER A 275 43.93 -11.59 22.55
N SER A 276 42.68 -12.00 22.82
CA SER A 276 42.06 -12.64 24.01
C SER A 276 41.56 -11.64 25.07
N GLY A 277 40.25 -11.65 25.37
CA GLY A 277 39.65 -10.90 26.49
C GLY A 277 38.11 -10.89 26.54
N LYS A 278 37.50 -11.38 27.64
CA LYS A 278 36.04 -11.30 27.93
C LYS A 278 35.73 -11.59 29.42
N PRO A 279 34.99 -10.72 30.11
CA PRO A 279 33.87 -11.12 31.00
C PRO A 279 32.62 -10.23 30.73
N GLN A 280 31.37 -10.74 30.65
CA GLN A 280 30.45 -11.18 31.73
C GLN A 280 29.78 -10.07 32.59
N LYS A 281 28.57 -9.67 32.13
CA LYS A 281 27.26 -9.78 32.84
C LYS A 281 26.94 -8.90 34.07
N GLU A 282 26.21 -7.81 33.82
CA GLU A 282 25.22 -7.15 34.71
C GLU A 282 24.23 -6.43 33.76
N LYS A 283 22.89 -6.54 33.77
CA LYS A 283 21.80 -6.60 34.77
C LYS A 283 21.33 -5.23 35.29
N GLU A 284 20.61 -4.48 34.45
CA GLU A 284 19.63 -3.49 34.93
C GLU A 284 18.37 -3.40 34.04
N GLU A 285 17.28 -2.86 34.59
CA GLU A 285 15.93 -2.81 34.03
C GLU A 285 15.33 -1.42 34.30
N PRO A 286 14.74 -0.74 33.30
CA PRO A 286 13.85 0.39 33.55
C PRO A 286 12.39 0.09 33.13
N LYS A 287 11.46 0.42 34.02
CA LYS A 287 10.00 0.44 33.78
C LYS A 287 9.58 1.56 32.80
N PRO A 288 8.39 1.47 32.18
CA PRO A 288 7.92 2.45 31.20
C PRO A 288 7.68 3.83 31.84
N GLN A 289 7.96 4.89 31.07
CA GLN A 289 7.62 6.27 31.41
C GLN A 289 6.21 6.66 30.95
N GLU A 290 5.68 7.70 31.58
CA GLU A 290 4.25 8.05 31.60
C GLU A 290 3.87 9.09 30.54
N ALA A 291 2.60 9.10 30.11
CA ALA A 291 2.13 9.94 29.02
C ALA A 291 1.76 11.37 29.47
N PRO A 292 2.28 12.44 28.83
CA PRO A 292 1.82 13.81 29.07
C PRO A 292 0.47 14.07 28.40
N LYS A 293 -0.50 14.53 29.19
CA LYS A 293 -1.81 15.00 28.69
C LYS A 293 -1.70 16.47 28.29
N LEU A 294 -2.17 16.83 27.09
CA LEU A 294 -2.55 18.20 26.74
C LEU A 294 -4.02 18.17 26.27
N SER A 295 -5.00 18.62 27.07
CA SER A 295 -5.30 20.02 27.48
C SER A 295 -5.97 20.82 26.36
N VAL A 296 -7.30 20.79 26.36
CA VAL A 296 -8.17 21.53 25.42
C VAL A 296 -8.33 22.99 25.88
N PRO A 297 -8.13 23.99 25.01
CA PRO A 297 -8.68 25.33 25.18
C PRO A 297 -10.07 25.45 24.53
N PRO A 298 -11.01 26.25 25.10
CA PRO A 298 -12.36 26.41 24.56
C PRO A 298 -12.41 27.32 23.31
N GLY A 299 -13.51 27.25 22.56
CA GLY A 299 -13.68 27.95 21.29
C GLY A 299 -13.88 29.47 21.41
N GLY A 300 -13.53 30.18 20.33
CA GLY A 300 -13.81 31.60 20.12
C GLY A 300 -14.48 31.82 18.76
N SER A 301 -15.48 32.72 18.72
CA SER A 301 -16.23 33.04 17.50
C SER A 301 -15.70 34.29 16.82
N SER A 302 -15.15 34.12 15.61
CA SER A 302 -15.06 35.15 14.58
C SER A 302 -15.06 34.47 13.20
N GLY A 303 -15.56 35.07 12.12
CA GLY A 303 -15.87 36.49 11.93
C GLY A 303 -14.92 37.17 10.94
N GLY A 304 -14.42 36.43 9.94
CA GLY A 304 -13.49 36.92 8.91
C GLY A 304 -14.12 36.90 7.51
N LYS A 305 -14.38 38.07 6.94
CA LYS A 305 -14.83 38.26 5.57
C LYS A 305 -13.66 38.03 4.60
N VAL A 306 -13.84 37.22 3.56
CA VAL A 306 -12.91 37.15 2.42
C VAL A 306 -13.72 37.29 1.13
N GLU A 307 -13.46 38.34 0.36
CA GLU A 307 -14.03 38.55 -0.97
C GLU A 307 -13.18 37.89 -2.07
N PRO A 308 -13.79 37.56 -3.23
CA PRO A 308 -13.24 36.56 -4.14
C PRO A 308 -12.12 37.09 -5.02
N LYS A 309 -11.34 36.16 -5.60
CA LYS A 309 -10.63 36.36 -6.87
C LYS A 309 -11.29 35.54 -7.96
N GLU A 310 -11.32 36.12 -9.16
CA GLU A 310 -12.06 35.59 -10.30
C GLU A 310 -11.47 34.31 -10.89
N GLY A 311 -12.36 33.42 -11.32
CA GLY A 311 -12.06 32.16 -12.00
C GLY A 311 -13.33 31.43 -12.43
N ALA A 312 -14.43 32.17 -12.62
CA ALA A 312 -15.79 31.63 -12.73
C ALA A 312 -16.06 30.96 -14.09
N LYS A 313 -15.54 29.76 -14.27
CA LYS A 313 -15.96 28.85 -15.35
C LYS A 313 -17.42 28.45 -15.07
N VAL A 314 -18.34 28.81 -15.97
CA VAL A 314 -19.79 28.58 -15.78
C VAL A 314 -20.10 27.09 -15.97
N LEU A 315 -20.06 26.31 -14.87
CA LEU A 315 -20.29 24.87 -14.85
C LEU A 315 -21.77 24.54 -14.62
N SER A 316 -22.59 24.77 -15.65
CA SER A 316 -24.01 24.43 -15.66
C SER A 316 -24.26 22.95 -15.98
N GLY A 317 -23.92 22.07 -15.03
CA GLY A 317 -24.28 20.64 -15.04
C GLY A 317 -25.33 20.30 -13.98
N PRO A 318 -26.17 19.26 -14.18
CA PRO A 318 -27.12 18.81 -13.16
C PRO A 318 -26.37 18.27 -11.95
N LEU A 319 -26.75 18.72 -10.74
CA LEU A 319 -26.24 18.13 -9.51
C LEU A 319 -26.69 16.67 -9.41
N ARG A 320 -25.73 15.78 -9.18
CA ARG A 320 -25.95 14.36 -8.86
C ARG A 320 -25.49 14.09 -7.43
N THR A 321 -25.86 12.95 -6.86
CA THR A 321 -25.48 12.58 -5.49
C THR A 321 -24.71 11.28 -5.48
N ALA A 322 -23.44 11.33 -5.06
CA ALA A 322 -22.63 10.15 -4.78
C ALA A 322 -23.05 9.57 -3.43
N LYS A 323 -23.52 8.33 -3.41
CA LYS A 323 -24.02 7.65 -2.20
C LYS A 323 -22.92 6.79 -1.60
N ILE A 324 -21.97 7.45 -0.96
CA ILE A 324 -20.73 6.86 -0.45
C ILE A 324 -21.07 5.93 0.71
N ARG A 325 -20.65 4.67 0.61
CA ARG A 325 -20.95 3.61 1.59
C ARG A 325 -19.67 2.84 1.88
N TYR A 326 -19.15 3.00 3.09
CA TYR A 326 -17.88 2.42 3.49
C TYR A 326 -18.04 1.63 4.79
N GLN A 327 -17.75 0.33 4.71
CA GLN A 327 -17.62 -0.54 5.87
C GLN A 327 -16.19 -0.42 6.39
N VAL A 328 -16.01 0.15 7.58
CA VAL A 328 -14.69 0.26 8.21
C VAL A 328 -14.21 -1.15 8.56
N PRO A 329 -12.97 -1.54 8.19
CA PRO A 329 -12.40 -2.85 8.52
C PRO A 329 -12.29 -3.06 10.04
N PRO A 330 -12.02 -4.28 10.54
CA PRO A 330 -11.71 -4.48 11.95
C PRO A 330 -10.44 -3.71 12.35
N LEU A 331 -10.58 -2.80 13.31
CA LEU A 331 -9.50 -1.97 13.87
C LEU A 331 -9.35 -2.27 15.35
N THR A 332 -8.10 -2.32 15.83
CA THR A 332 -7.77 -2.50 17.25
C THR A 332 -7.88 -1.21 18.08
N GLN A 333 -7.87 -0.05 17.41
CA GLN A 333 -8.02 1.28 18.00
C GLN A 333 -8.87 2.17 17.07
N PRO A 334 -9.55 3.22 17.57
CA PRO A 334 -10.23 4.18 16.71
C PRO A 334 -9.25 4.93 15.80
N MET A 335 -9.60 5.14 14.54
CA MET A 335 -8.77 5.86 13.57
C MET A 335 -9.54 7.00 12.91
N ALA A 336 -8.84 8.01 12.41
CA ALA A 336 -9.45 9.09 11.64
C ALA A 336 -9.84 8.58 10.24
N LEU A 337 -11.13 8.61 9.90
CA LEU A 337 -11.63 8.41 8.55
C LEU A 337 -11.79 9.78 7.89
N LYS A 338 -11.22 9.93 6.69
CA LYS A 338 -11.38 11.12 5.84
C LYS A 338 -11.90 10.70 4.48
N ILE A 339 -13.02 11.28 4.06
CA ILE A 339 -13.65 11.05 2.75
C ILE A 339 -13.54 12.35 1.97
N GLU A 340 -12.76 12.31 0.88
CA GLU A 340 -12.60 13.40 -0.06
C GLU A 340 -13.42 13.12 -1.33
N LEU A 341 -13.93 14.18 -1.95
CA LEU A 341 -14.57 14.14 -3.26
C LEU A 341 -13.87 15.16 -4.15
N VAL A 342 -13.45 14.70 -5.33
CA VAL A 342 -12.80 15.48 -6.38
C VAL A 342 -13.74 15.52 -7.57
N ASP A 343 -14.28 16.68 -7.92
CA ASP A 343 -15.12 16.91 -9.10
C ASP A 343 -14.64 18.12 -9.91
N ASP A 344 -15.40 18.50 -10.94
CA ASP A 344 -15.08 19.65 -11.81
C ASP A 344 -15.02 21.00 -11.05
N ASP A 345 -15.65 21.10 -9.87
CA ASP A 345 -15.59 22.30 -9.00
C ASP A 345 -14.39 22.23 -8.01
N GLY A 346 -13.77 21.05 -7.81
CA GLY A 346 -12.49 20.88 -7.11
C GLY A 346 -12.43 19.71 -6.11
N THR A 347 -11.38 19.67 -5.28
CA THR A 347 -11.24 18.71 -4.17
C THR A 347 -11.84 19.28 -2.87
N ARG A 348 -12.71 18.52 -2.22
CA ARG A 348 -13.34 18.89 -0.93
C ARG A 348 -13.52 17.69 -0.01
N VAL A 349 -13.35 17.92 1.30
CA VAL A 349 -13.60 16.91 2.34
C VAL A 349 -15.11 16.85 2.59
N VAL A 350 -15.72 15.68 2.36
CA VAL A 350 -17.16 15.46 2.58
C VAL A 350 -17.44 14.96 3.99
N LYS A 351 -16.50 14.20 4.57
CA LYS A 351 -16.61 13.66 5.93
C LYS A 351 -15.21 13.50 6.53
N GLU A 352 -15.03 13.99 7.75
CA GLU A 352 -13.84 13.74 8.56
C GLU A 352 -14.31 13.43 9.99
N THR A 353 -13.91 12.29 10.53
CA THR A 353 -14.39 11.81 11.84
C THR A 353 -13.51 10.68 12.39
N GLN A 354 -13.60 10.36 13.68
CA GLN A 354 -13.01 9.12 14.20
C GLN A 354 -14.02 7.97 14.12
N VAL A 355 -13.57 6.83 13.60
CA VAL A 355 -14.37 5.62 13.43
C VAL A 355 -13.75 4.45 14.19
N LYS A 356 -14.60 3.50 14.58
CA LYS A 356 -14.21 2.22 15.20
C LYS A 356 -14.18 1.09 14.17
N GLY A 357 -13.50 0.01 14.52
CA GLY A 357 -13.50 -1.20 13.71
C GLY A 357 -14.91 -1.77 13.53
N GLY A 358 -15.29 -2.07 12.29
CA GLY A 358 -16.65 -2.56 11.97
C GLY A 358 -17.73 -1.48 11.88
N GLU A 359 -17.40 -0.20 12.04
CA GLU A 359 -18.37 0.89 11.87
C GLU A 359 -18.79 1.08 10.40
N TYR A 360 -20.08 1.31 10.13
CA TYR A 360 -20.59 1.53 8.77
C TYR A 360 -20.87 3.01 8.53
N VAL A 361 -20.16 3.60 7.56
CA VAL A 361 -20.25 5.03 7.24
C VAL A 361 -20.97 5.24 5.92
N SER A 362 -22.09 5.98 5.97
CA SER A 362 -22.86 6.40 4.80
C SER A 362 -22.84 7.91 4.68
N VAL A 363 -22.51 8.44 3.49
CA VAL A 363 -22.43 9.88 3.21
C VAL A 363 -22.96 10.16 1.80
N ASP A 364 -24.02 10.95 1.70
CA ASP A 364 -24.59 11.38 0.42
C ASP A 364 -23.96 12.74 0.02
N ALA A 365 -23.19 12.77 -1.06
CA ALA A 365 -22.37 13.91 -1.47
C ALA A 365 -22.84 14.49 -2.82
N PRO A 366 -23.28 15.76 -2.90
CA PRO A 366 -23.68 16.37 -4.16
C PRO A 366 -22.44 16.72 -5.01
N PHE A 367 -22.42 16.34 -6.29
CA PHE A 367 -21.34 16.57 -7.24
C PHE A 367 -21.84 17.01 -8.63
N ARG A 368 -20.91 17.48 -9.49
CA ARG A 368 -21.14 17.78 -10.91
C ARG A 368 -20.19 16.99 -11.80
N GLY A 369 -20.56 16.83 -13.08
CA GLY A 369 -19.73 16.17 -14.08
C GLY A 369 -19.42 14.73 -13.72
N GLU A 370 -18.13 14.38 -13.69
CA GLU A 370 -17.64 13.18 -13.03
C GLU A 370 -17.03 13.53 -11.67
N ALA A 371 -17.24 12.68 -10.66
CA ALA A 371 -16.58 12.82 -9.37
C ALA A 371 -15.77 11.57 -9.03
N ARG A 372 -14.60 11.76 -8.42
CA ARG A 372 -13.84 10.70 -7.75
C ARG A 372 -13.99 10.85 -6.24
N VAL A 373 -14.44 9.81 -5.58
CA VAL A 373 -14.43 9.72 -4.13
C VAL A 373 -13.16 8.99 -3.72
N VAL A 374 -12.47 9.50 -2.70
CA VAL A 374 -11.26 8.91 -2.13
C VAL A 374 -11.43 8.80 -0.63
N ILE A 375 -11.12 7.64 -0.06
CA ILE A 375 -11.24 7.36 1.37
C ILE A 375 -9.86 7.06 1.94
N TYR A 376 -9.55 7.78 3.02
CA TYR A 376 -8.35 7.59 3.84
C TYR A 376 -8.75 7.13 5.24
N LEU A 377 -7.95 6.26 5.84
CA LEU A 377 -8.15 5.74 7.20
C LEU A 377 -6.82 5.75 7.95
N GLY A 378 -6.75 6.49 9.06
CA GLY A 378 -5.49 6.79 9.76
C GLY A 378 -4.56 7.75 9.01
N GLY A 379 -5.02 8.33 7.90
CA GLY A 379 -4.20 9.10 6.95
C GLY A 379 -3.76 8.29 5.73
N GLU A 380 -3.78 6.95 5.80
CA GLU A 380 -3.45 6.06 4.69
C GLU A 380 -4.59 5.94 3.69
N PHE A 381 -4.27 5.85 2.40
CA PHE A 381 -5.24 5.60 1.34
C PHE A 381 -5.79 4.16 1.44
N VAL A 382 -7.12 4.01 1.47
CA VAL A 382 -7.77 2.68 1.58
C VAL A 382 -8.74 2.36 0.44
N TRP A 383 -9.33 3.35 -0.23
CA TRP A 383 -10.31 3.11 -1.30
C TRP A 383 -10.51 4.33 -2.22
N GLN A 384 -10.90 4.08 -3.47
CA GLN A 384 -11.44 5.10 -4.37
C GLN A 384 -12.58 4.55 -5.22
N ASP A 385 -13.44 5.44 -5.71
CA ASP A 385 -14.57 5.13 -6.58
C ASP A 385 -14.89 6.33 -7.51
N ARG A 386 -15.61 6.11 -8.62
CA ARG A 386 -15.88 7.12 -9.65
C ARG A 386 -17.37 7.20 -10.00
N TYR A 387 -17.98 8.32 -9.64
CA TYR A 387 -19.36 8.68 -9.90
C TYR A 387 -19.45 9.49 -11.21
N ARG A 388 -20.56 9.35 -11.95
CA ARG A 388 -20.74 9.81 -13.33
C ARG A 388 -22.15 10.29 -13.63
#